data_AF-A0A1F3E5K1-F1
#
_entry.id   AF-A0A1F3E5K1-F1
#
_cell.length_a   1.000
_cell.length_b   1.000
_cell.length_c   1.000
_cell.angle_alpha   90.00
_cell.angle_beta   90.00
_cell.angle_gamma   90.00
#
_symmetry.space_group_name_H-M   'P 1'
#
loop_
_entity.id
_entity.type
_entity.pdbx_description
1 polymer ?
#
loop_
_entity_poly.entity_id
_entity_poly.type
_entity_poly.pdbx_seq_one_letter_code
_entity_poly.pdbx_strand_id
1 'polypeptide(L)'
;MDEYLKILGLSGEVSVAQIKKAYRQMAKTYHPDVNKSPNAHELFLLINEAYIFLINYKTGKYNKPEQRTSKKDNFSYEEWVKKERARAKAKAAYHAKQKYEEFIQSKTYKSAMLINVLSDYVFLGLALIMIIVPIMMFVKFGVDPEHPLNTIFAMFFSVLLGLIMIIFIIRFNNFLWKKIKYFSNKWFKSS
;
A
#
# COMPACT_ATOMS: atom_id res chain seq x y z
N MET A 1 50.55 14.29 14.41
CA MET A 1 50.02 12.92 14.63
C MET A 1 49.05 12.90 15.82
N ASP A 2 49.45 13.48 16.95
CA ASP A 2 48.63 13.47 18.18
C ASP A 2 47.29 14.19 18.05
N GLU A 3 47.20 15.21 17.20
CA GLU A 3 45.94 15.91 16.91
C GLU A 3 44.90 14.99 16.24
N TYR A 4 45.30 14.18 15.26
CA TYR A 4 44.43 13.20 14.60
C TYR A 4 44.03 12.06 15.54
N LEU A 5 44.91 11.67 16.47
CA LEU A 5 44.55 10.71 17.52
C LEU A 5 43.47 11.29 18.45
N LYS A 6 43.62 12.55 18.87
CA LYS A 6 42.62 13.25 19.70
C LYS A 6 41.28 13.38 19.00
N ILE A 7 41.26 13.64 17.68
CA ILE A 7 40.02 13.66 16.89
C ILE A 7 39.29 12.31 16.96
N LEU A 8 40.02 11.19 16.98
CA LEU A 8 39.47 9.85 17.18
C LEU A 8 39.25 9.47 18.66
N GLY A 9 39.51 10.38 19.60
CA GLY A 9 39.40 10.13 21.05
C GLY A 9 40.46 9.15 21.56
N LEU A 10 41.59 9.03 20.86
CA LEU A 10 42.70 8.16 21.20
C LEU A 10 43.91 8.99 21.66
N SER A 11 44.74 8.41 22.52
CA SER A 11 45.98 9.02 22.98
C SER A 11 47.07 7.96 23.16
N GLY A 12 48.33 8.38 22.98
CA GLY A 12 49.51 7.52 23.18
C GLY A 12 49.74 6.51 22.06
N GLU A 13 50.35 5.37 22.41
CA GLU A 13 50.65 4.30 21.46
C GLU A 13 49.40 3.45 21.16
N VAL A 14 48.81 3.70 19.99
CA VAL A 14 47.59 3.03 19.55
C VAL A 14 47.85 2.13 18.34
N SER A 15 47.25 0.94 18.36
CA SER A 15 47.31 -0.04 17.27
C SER A 15 46.34 0.30 16.14
N VAL A 16 46.62 -0.22 14.94
CA VAL A 16 45.74 -0.11 13.76
C VAL A 16 44.32 -0.64 14.05
N ALA A 17 44.20 -1.69 14.86
CA ALA A 17 42.91 -2.27 15.24
C ALA A 17 42.11 -1.30 16.13
N GLN A 18 42.76 -0.61 17.06
CA GLN A 18 42.13 0.40 17.91
C GLN A 18 41.69 1.63 17.12
N ILE A 19 42.52 2.10 16.17
CA ILE A 19 42.17 3.20 15.25
C ILE A 19 40.91 2.85 14.44
N LYS A 20 40.85 1.64 13.86
CA LYS A 20 39.65 1.15 13.13
C LYS A 20 38.42 1.03 14.02
N LYS A 21 38.58 0.62 15.27
CA LYS A 21 37.48 0.48 16.22
C LYS A 21 36.91 1.84 16.62
N ALA A 22 37.76 2.80 16.96
CA ALA A 22 37.37 4.16 17.31
C ALA A 22 36.67 4.87 16.15
N TYR A 23 37.22 4.76 14.93
CA TYR A 23 36.61 5.30 13.72
C TYR A 23 35.19 4.76 13.51
N ARG A 24 34.98 3.44 13.59
CA ARG A 24 33.64 2.84 13.41
C ARG A 24 32.62 3.35 14.44
N GLN A 25 33.06 3.56 15.68
CA GLN A 25 32.20 4.07 16.74
C GLN A 25 31.82 5.53 16.50
N MET A 26 32.80 6.37 16.14
CA MET A 26 32.55 7.78 15.83
C MET A 26 31.75 7.97 14.55
N ALA A 27 32.03 7.21 13.50
CA ALA A 27 31.29 7.26 12.24
C ALA A 27 29.81 6.93 12.44
N LYS A 28 29.47 6.04 13.38
CA LYS A 28 28.07 5.73 13.72
C LYS A 28 27.39 6.86 14.50
N THR A 29 28.12 7.52 15.41
CA THR A 29 27.61 8.61 16.24
C THR A 29 27.46 9.92 15.48
N TYR A 30 28.40 10.22 14.58
CA TYR A 30 28.45 11.48 13.82
C TYR A 30 27.99 11.33 12.35
N HIS A 31 27.36 10.20 12.00
CA HIS A 31 26.78 10.03 10.67
C HIS A 31 25.73 11.13 10.42
N PRO A 32 25.72 11.80 9.25
CA PRO A 32 24.76 12.88 8.97
C PRO A 32 23.29 12.44 9.05
N ASP A 33 23.00 11.15 8.82
CA ASP A 33 21.64 10.61 9.00
C ASP A 33 21.20 10.51 10.46
N VAL A 34 22.14 10.30 11.38
CA VAL A 34 21.88 10.06 12.80
C VAL A 34 22.04 11.36 13.60
N ASN A 35 23.06 12.16 13.26
CA ASN A 35 23.33 13.44 13.86
C ASN A 35 22.91 14.58 12.91
N LYS A 36 21.78 15.22 13.23
CA LYS A 36 21.19 16.33 12.46
C LYS A 36 21.78 17.71 12.79
N SER A 37 22.88 17.76 13.54
CA SER A 37 23.53 19.03 13.84
C SER A 37 24.08 19.66 12.56
N PRO A 38 24.02 20.99 12.40
CA PRO A 38 24.53 21.68 11.21
C PRO A 38 26.02 21.38 10.94
N ASN A 39 26.79 21.10 12.00
CA ASN A 39 28.22 20.82 11.91
C ASN A 39 28.53 19.32 11.76
N ALA A 40 27.53 18.43 11.71
CA ALA A 40 27.76 16.98 11.67
C ALA A 40 28.53 16.55 10.42
N HIS A 41 28.32 17.23 9.30
CA HIS A 41 29.04 16.98 8.05
C HIS A 41 30.54 17.31 8.17
N GLU A 42 30.87 18.48 8.72
CA GLU A 42 32.26 18.92 8.93
C GLU A 42 32.99 18.01 9.92
N LEU A 43 32.35 17.69 11.05
CA LEU A 43 32.88 16.75 12.05
C LEU A 43 33.15 15.37 11.45
N PHE A 44 32.23 14.85 10.63
CA PHE A 44 32.40 13.55 9.99
C PHE A 44 33.57 13.55 8.99
N LEU A 45 33.74 14.63 8.23
CA LEU A 45 34.85 14.79 7.29
C LEU A 45 36.19 14.77 8.04
N LEU A 46 36.28 15.49 9.15
CA LEU A 46 37.46 15.62 9.99
C LEU A 46 37.85 14.27 10.65
N ILE A 47 36.85 13.50 11.10
CA ILE A 47 37.02 12.13 11.63
C ILE A 47 37.57 11.18 10.54
N ASN A 48 37.06 11.29 9.32
CA ASN A 48 37.50 10.45 8.20
C ASN A 48 38.93 10.79 7.77
N GLU A 49 39.28 12.07 7.70
CA GLU A 49 40.63 12.53 7.38
C GLU A 49 41.65 12.05 8.42
N ALA A 50 41.32 12.18 9.71
CA ALA A 50 42.13 11.67 10.81
C ALA A 50 42.39 10.16 10.68
N TYR A 51 41.35 9.38 10.39
CA TYR A 51 41.48 7.93 10.21
C TYR A 51 42.40 7.56 9.04
N ILE A 52 42.22 8.20 7.88
CA ILE A 52 43.04 7.93 6.68
C ILE A 52 44.51 8.23 6.97
N PHE A 53 44.79 9.40 7.54
CA PHE A 53 46.15 9.80 7.90
C PHE A 53 46.79 8.79 8.86
N LEU A 54 46.10 8.42 9.94
CA LEU A 54 46.63 7.52 10.97
C LEU A 54 46.86 6.09 10.45
N ILE A 55 45.98 5.57 9.60
CA ILE A 55 46.15 4.26 8.97
C ILE A 55 47.36 4.26 8.05
N ASN A 56 47.49 5.27 7.19
CA ASN A 56 48.60 5.35 6.25
C ASN A 56 49.94 5.52 6.99
N TYR A 57 49.94 6.34 8.05
CA TYR A 57 51.11 6.52 8.92
C TYR A 57 51.52 5.22 9.62
N LYS A 58 50.59 4.51 10.27
CA LYS A 58 50.91 3.27 11.01
C LYS A 58 51.24 2.08 10.11
N THR A 59 50.75 2.04 8.87
CA THR A 59 51.03 0.95 7.93
C THR A 59 52.25 1.20 7.04
N GLY A 60 52.95 2.32 7.23
CA GLY A 60 54.14 2.67 6.45
C GLY A 60 53.84 3.02 4.99
N LYS A 61 52.57 3.20 4.63
CA LYS A 61 52.13 3.55 3.26
C LYS A 61 52.00 5.07 3.09
N TYR A 62 52.98 5.82 3.58
CA TYR A 62 53.03 7.26 3.37
C TYR A 62 53.59 7.57 1.97
N ASN A 63 52.81 7.25 0.95
CA ASN A 63 53.01 7.83 -0.38
C ASN A 63 52.23 9.15 -0.39
N LYS A 64 52.90 10.24 -0.81
CA LYS A 64 52.27 11.54 -1.10
C LYS A 64 50.91 11.30 -1.78
N PRO A 65 49.86 12.09 -1.46
CA PRO A 65 48.56 11.89 -2.06
C PRO A 65 48.68 12.18 -3.55
N GLU A 66 48.94 11.11 -4.32
CA GLU A 66 48.59 11.06 -5.72
C GLU A 66 47.10 11.38 -5.74
N GLN A 67 46.75 12.45 -6.44
CA GLN A 67 45.37 12.87 -6.63
C GLN A 67 44.62 11.62 -7.13
N ARG A 68 43.96 10.92 -6.21
CA ARG A 68 42.98 9.91 -6.54
C ARG A 68 41.89 10.70 -7.22
N THR A 69 42.02 10.79 -8.53
CA THR A 69 40.99 11.27 -9.43
C THR A 69 39.70 10.65 -8.92
N SER A 70 38.76 11.54 -8.65
CA SER A 70 37.45 11.35 -8.09
C SER A 70 36.61 10.42 -8.97
N LYS A 71 37.02 9.17 -9.12
CA LYS A 71 36.26 8.11 -9.74
C LYS A 71 35.34 7.51 -8.67
N LYS A 72 34.45 8.37 -8.17
CA LYS A 72 33.03 8.11 -7.93
C LYS A 72 32.68 6.67 -7.52
N ASP A 73 33.16 6.21 -6.37
CA ASP A 73 32.42 5.24 -5.57
C ASP A 73 31.25 5.98 -4.91
N ASN A 74 30.34 6.49 -5.75
CA ASN A 74 29.00 6.83 -5.31
C ASN A 74 28.30 5.50 -5.01
N PHE A 75 28.59 4.88 -3.87
CA PHE A 75 27.55 4.14 -3.18
C PHE A 75 26.49 5.18 -2.80
N SER A 76 25.64 5.47 -3.77
CA SER A 76 24.65 6.52 -3.67
C SER A 76 23.66 6.09 -2.61
N TYR A 77 23.71 6.77 -1.46
CA TYR A 77 22.75 6.60 -0.39
C TYR A 77 21.31 6.64 -0.93
N GLU A 78 21.06 7.48 -1.93
CA GLU A 78 19.76 7.55 -2.60
C GLU A 78 19.37 6.26 -3.33
N GLU A 79 20.32 5.57 -3.98
CA GLU A 79 20.05 4.28 -4.63
C GLU A 79 19.77 3.19 -3.61
N TRP A 80 20.50 3.16 -2.49
CA TRP A 80 20.22 2.25 -1.38
C TRP A 80 18.83 2.51 -0.78
N VAL A 81 18.47 3.78 -0.51
CA VAL A 81 17.13 4.17 -0.02
C VAL A 81 16.05 3.79 -1.03
N LYS A 82 16.27 4.02 -2.33
CA LYS A 82 15.31 3.68 -3.39
C LYS A 82 15.07 2.17 -3.45
N LYS A 83 16.13 1.37 -3.37
CA LYS A 83 16.06 -0.10 -3.35
C LYS A 83 15.35 -0.62 -2.10
N GLU A 84 15.62 -0.01 -0.95
CA GLU A 84 14.99 -0.40 0.32
C GLU A 84 13.50 -0.02 0.37
N ARG A 85 13.14 1.17 -0.10
CA ARG A 85 11.73 1.57 -0.28
C ARG A 85 11.01 0.65 -1.27
N ALA A 86 11.66 0.24 -2.36
CA ALA A 86 11.08 -0.69 -3.32
C ALA A 86 10.82 -2.07 -2.67
N ARG A 87 11.74 -2.59 -1.87
CA ARG A 87 11.57 -3.83 -1.11
C ARG A 87 10.46 -3.72 -0.06
N ALA A 88 10.41 -2.62 0.68
CA ALA A 88 9.35 -2.36 1.65
C ALA A 88 7.97 -2.31 0.99
N LYS A 89 7.86 -1.62 -0.16
CA LYS A 89 6.63 -1.60 -0.98
C LYS A 89 6.27 -2.99 -1.50
N ALA A 90 7.24 -3.77 -1.98
CA ALA A 90 7.00 -5.12 -2.47
C ALA A 90 6.48 -6.06 -1.35
N LYS A 91 7.08 -5.99 -0.16
CA LYS A 91 6.60 -6.72 1.03
C LYS A 91 5.20 -6.27 1.44
N ALA A 92 4.94 -4.97 1.48
CA ALA A 92 3.61 -4.43 1.79
C ALA A 92 2.56 -4.90 0.78
N ALA A 93 2.89 -4.88 -0.52
CA ALA A 93 2.01 -5.38 -1.58
C ALA A 93 1.77 -6.89 -1.47
N TYR A 94 2.79 -7.68 -1.10
CA TYR A 94 2.65 -9.11 -0.86
C TYR A 94 1.71 -9.41 0.30
N HIS A 95 1.90 -8.77 1.46
CA HIS A 95 1.02 -8.93 2.61
C HIS A 95 -0.40 -8.39 2.36
N ALA A 96 -0.55 -7.31 1.58
CA ALA A 96 -1.85 -6.82 1.18
C ALA A 96 -2.60 -7.83 0.30
N LYS A 97 -1.90 -8.51 -0.62
CA LYS A 97 -2.47 -9.60 -1.43
C LYS A 97 -2.85 -10.81 -0.56
N GLN A 98 -1.97 -11.29 0.31
CA GLN A 98 -2.30 -12.42 1.19
C GLN A 98 -3.50 -12.13 2.10
N LYS A 99 -3.52 -10.95 2.72
CA LYS A 99 -4.65 -10.51 3.56
C LYS A 99 -5.96 -10.41 2.76
N TYR A 100 -5.88 -10.01 1.48
CA TYR A 100 -7.02 -10.02 0.58
C TYR A 100 -7.50 -11.45 0.26
N GLU A 101 -6.59 -12.36 -0.10
CA GLU A 101 -6.93 -13.77 -0.36
C GLU A 101 -7.57 -14.45 0.85
N GLU A 102 -6.99 -14.26 2.04
CA GLU A 102 -7.55 -14.75 3.31
C GLU A 102 -8.95 -14.16 3.57
N PHE A 103 -9.15 -12.87 3.27
CA PHE A 103 -10.44 -12.23 3.40
C PHE A 103 -11.49 -12.84 2.47
N ILE A 104 -11.15 -13.15 1.21
CA ILE A 104 -12.07 -13.82 0.27
C ILE A 104 -12.40 -15.25 0.74
N GLN A 105 -11.47 -15.93 1.41
CA GLN A 105 -11.69 -17.28 1.95
C GLN A 105 -12.46 -17.29 3.27
N SER A 106 -12.55 -16.16 3.95
CA SER A 106 -13.25 -16.03 5.22
C SER A 106 -14.75 -16.41 5.10
N LYS A 107 -15.30 -16.98 6.18
CA LYS A 107 -16.72 -17.37 6.27
C LYS A 107 -17.66 -16.19 6.03
N THR A 108 -17.26 -14.99 6.46
CA THR A 108 -18.02 -13.74 6.37
C THR A 108 -18.12 -13.23 4.94
N TYR A 109 -17.07 -13.35 4.12
CA TYR A 109 -17.14 -12.97 2.71
C TYR A 109 -18.08 -13.88 1.92
N LYS A 110 -17.99 -15.19 2.13
CA LYS A 110 -18.89 -16.17 1.49
C LYS A 110 -20.35 -15.95 1.90
N SER A 111 -20.63 -15.67 3.17
CA SER A 111 -21.99 -15.36 3.62
C SER A 111 -22.49 -14.03 3.08
N ALA A 112 -21.66 -12.99 3.01
CA ALA A 112 -22.04 -11.70 2.40
C ALA A 112 -22.38 -11.84 0.91
N MET A 113 -21.63 -12.66 0.17
CA MET A 113 -21.94 -12.97 -1.23
C MET A 113 -23.27 -13.70 -1.37
N LEU A 114 -23.53 -14.68 -0.50
CA LEU A 114 -24.82 -15.37 -0.46
C LEU A 114 -25.98 -14.44 -0.12
N ILE A 115 -25.79 -13.51 0.82
CA ILE A 115 -26.79 -12.50 1.18
C ILE A 115 -27.13 -11.62 -0.02
N ASN A 116 -26.13 -11.18 -0.79
CA ASN A 116 -26.38 -10.38 -2.00
C ASN A 116 -27.22 -11.16 -3.03
N VAL A 117 -26.81 -12.38 -3.35
CA VAL A 117 -27.54 -13.25 -4.30
C VAL A 117 -28.97 -13.52 -3.81
N LEU A 118 -29.13 -13.84 -2.52
CA LEU A 118 -30.44 -14.08 -1.92
C LEU A 118 -31.31 -12.83 -1.96
N SER A 119 -30.74 -11.66 -1.65
CA SER A 119 -31.45 -10.40 -1.68
C SER A 119 -31.97 -10.06 -3.09
N ASP A 120 -31.19 -10.35 -4.14
CA ASP A 120 -31.63 -10.14 -5.54
C ASP A 120 -32.89 -10.96 -5.87
N TYR A 121 -32.95 -12.22 -5.44
CA TYR A 121 -34.15 -13.06 -5.63
C TYR A 121 -35.35 -12.59 -4.81
N VAL A 122 -35.11 -12.11 -3.58
CA VAL A 122 -36.17 -11.52 -2.74
C VAL A 122 -36.74 -10.27 -3.39
N PHE A 123 -35.90 -9.34 -3.85
CA PHE A 123 -36.34 -8.14 -4.53
C PHE A 123 -37.04 -8.43 -5.86
N LEU A 124 -36.59 -9.45 -6.60
CA LEU A 124 -37.28 -9.92 -7.80
C LEU A 124 -38.69 -10.43 -7.48
N GLY A 125 -38.83 -11.26 -6.44
CA GLY A 125 -40.11 -11.75 -5.97
C GLY A 125 -41.05 -10.61 -5.54
N LEU A 126 -40.54 -9.65 -4.78
CA LEU A 126 -41.30 -8.45 -4.39
C LEU A 126 -41.75 -7.63 -5.59
N ALA A 127 -40.86 -7.41 -6.57
CA ALA A 127 -41.21 -6.69 -7.79
C ALA A 127 -42.29 -7.41 -8.60
N LEU A 128 -42.24 -8.74 -8.69
CA LEU A 128 -43.29 -9.54 -9.33
C LEU A 128 -44.61 -9.44 -8.57
N ILE A 129 -44.59 -9.49 -7.23
CA ILE A 129 -45.80 -9.29 -6.41
C ILE A 129 -46.40 -7.90 -6.66
N MET A 130 -45.57 -6.85 -6.71
CA MET A 130 -46.03 -5.48 -7.00
C MET A 130 -46.61 -5.31 -8.40
N ILE A 131 -46.30 -6.19 -9.35
CA ILE A 131 -46.89 -6.17 -10.69
C ILE A 131 -48.16 -7.04 -10.73
N ILE A 132 -48.09 -8.26 -10.18
CA ILE A 132 -49.15 -9.27 -10.31
C ILE A 132 -50.36 -8.94 -9.44
N VAL A 133 -50.16 -8.56 -8.17
CA VAL A 133 -51.27 -8.27 -7.23
C VAL A 133 -52.22 -7.18 -7.73
N PRO A 134 -51.76 -5.99 -8.16
CA PRO A 134 -52.67 -4.95 -8.64
C PRO A 134 -53.38 -5.33 -9.94
N ILE A 135 -52.73 -6.09 -10.83
CA ILE A 135 -53.37 -6.63 -12.04
C ILE A 135 -54.48 -7.63 -11.66
N MET A 136 -54.20 -8.56 -10.74
CA MET A 136 -55.21 -9.52 -10.27
C MET A 136 -56.38 -8.82 -9.56
N MET A 137 -56.10 -7.81 -8.74
CA MET A 137 -57.14 -7.00 -8.08
C MET A 137 -58.01 -6.28 -9.11
N PHE A 138 -57.41 -5.67 -10.13
CA PHE A 138 -58.14 -5.01 -11.21
C PHE A 138 -59.04 -5.98 -11.99
N VAL A 139 -58.54 -7.18 -12.31
CA VAL A 139 -59.33 -8.21 -13.01
C VAL A 139 -60.51 -8.69 -12.16
N LYS A 140 -60.32 -8.83 -10.84
CA LYS A 140 -61.33 -9.38 -9.94
C LYS A 140 -62.39 -8.38 -9.50
N PHE A 141 -61.98 -7.14 -9.23
CA PHE A 141 -62.83 -6.12 -8.61
C PHE A 141 -63.16 -4.95 -9.55
N GLY A 142 -62.48 -4.84 -10.69
CA GLY A 142 -62.69 -3.75 -11.63
C GLY A 142 -62.14 -2.42 -11.11
N VAL A 143 -62.70 -1.33 -11.65
CA VAL A 143 -62.40 0.03 -11.21
C VAL A 143 -63.44 0.46 -10.20
N ASP A 144 -63.02 0.96 -9.04
CA ASP A 144 -63.93 1.45 -8.03
C ASP A 144 -64.70 2.68 -8.56
N PRO A 145 -66.05 2.65 -8.57
CA PRO A 145 -66.84 3.71 -9.20
C PRO A 145 -66.79 5.03 -8.41
N GLU A 146 -66.55 4.98 -7.10
CA GLU A 146 -66.43 6.19 -6.25
C GLU A 146 -65.09 6.90 -6.45
N HIS A 147 -64.02 6.16 -6.75
CA HIS A 147 -62.65 6.67 -6.83
C HIS A 147 -61.87 6.09 -8.02
N PRO A 148 -62.36 6.23 -9.27
CA PRO A 148 -61.83 5.50 -10.42
C PRO A 148 -60.37 5.87 -10.74
N LEU A 149 -60.02 7.15 -10.59
CA LEU A 149 -58.66 7.63 -10.82
C LEU A 149 -57.66 7.06 -9.82
N ASN A 150 -58.05 6.89 -8.55
CA ASN A 150 -57.16 6.36 -7.52
C ASN A 150 -56.80 4.90 -7.80
N THR A 151 -57.78 4.09 -8.19
CA THR A 151 -57.56 2.67 -8.55
C THR A 151 -56.64 2.54 -9.77
N ILE A 152 -56.87 3.37 -10.80
CA ILE A 152 -56.03 3.40 -12.02
C ILE A 152 -54.61 3.87 -11.70
N PHE A 153 -54.46 4.96 -10.93
CA PHE A 153 -53.14 5.45 -10.55
C PHE A 153 -52.40 4.49 -9.63
N ALA A 154 -53.06 3.88 -8.66
CA ALA A 154 -52.46 2.89 -7.77
C ALA A 154 -51.93 1.69 -8.57
N MET A 155 -52.69 1.20 -9.55
CA MET A 155 -52.25 0.15 -10.46
C MET A 155 -51.06 0.60 -11.32
N PHE A 156 -51.13 1.79 -11.92
CA PHE A 156 -50.05 2.31 -12.76
C PHE A 156 -48.75 2.50 -11.99
N PHE A 157 -48.79 3.14 -10.82
CA PHE A 157 -47.60 3.42 -10.01
C PHE A 157 -47.00 2.16 -9.39
N SER A 158 -47.83 1.19 -8.97
CA SER A 158 -47.33 -0.09 -8.44
C SER A 158 -46.61 -0.91 -9.51
N VAL A 159 -47.17 -1.03 -10.71
CA VAL A 159 -46.52 -1.70 -11.85
C VAL A 159 -45.27 -0.94 -12.29
N LEU A 160 -45.33 0.40 -12.38
CA LEU A 160 -44.18 1.24 -12.72
C LEU A 160 -43.04 1.05 -11.72
N LEU A 161 -43.34 1.05 -10.41
CA LEU A 161 -42.34 0.85 -9.37
C LEU A 161 -41.71 -0.55 -9.45
N GLY A 162 -42.53 -1.58 -9.70
CA GLY A 162 -42.04 -2.94 -9.92
C GLY A 162 -41.10 -3.03 -11.13
N LEU A 163 -41.42 -2.38 -12.25
CA LEU A 163 -40.56 -2.32 -13.44
C LEU A 163 -39.26 -1.55 -13.19
N ILE A 164 -39.33 -0.42 -12.48
CA ILE A 164 -38.13 0.35 -12.07
C ILE A 164 -37.22 -0.51 -11.19
N MET A 165 -37.79 -1.26 -10.24
CA MET A 165 -37.02 -2.20 -9.41
C MET A 165 -36.34 -3.28 -10.25
N ILE A 166 -37.03 -3.88 -11.22
CA ILE A 166 -36.43 -4.90 -12.11
C ILE A 166 -35.27 -4.29 -12.92
N ILE A 167 -35.43 -3.10 -13.48
CA ILE A 167 -34.37 -2.41 -14.21
C ILE A 167 -33.17 -2.12 -13.30
N PHE A 168 -33.43 -1.70 -12.05
CA PHE A 168 -32.39 -1.45 -11.06
C PHE A 168 -31.62 -2.74 -10.73
N ILE A 169 -32.32 -3.85 -10.48
CA ILE A 169 -31.72 -5.17 -10.23
C ILE A 169 -30.84 -5.59 -11.42
N ILE A 170 -31.35 -5.50 -12.66
CA ILE A 170 -30.58 -5.85 -13.87
C ILE A 170 -29.32 -4.98 -14.01
N ARG A 171 -29.45 -3.67 -13.80
CA ARG A 171 -28.32 -2.73 -13.93
C ARG A 171 -27.28 -2.94 -12.83
N PHE A 172 -27.73 -3.17 -11.61
CA PHE A 172 -26.87 -3.43 -10.46
C PHE A 172 -26.16 -4.79 -10.57
N ASN A 173 -26.88 -5.82 -11.00
CA ASN A 173 -26.32 -7.14 -11.22
C ASN A 173 -25.32 -7.14 -12.39
N ASN A 174 -25.59 -6.42 -13.49
CA ASN A 174 -24.61 -6.22 -14.57
C ASN A 174 -23.36 -5.47 -14.09
N PHE A 175 -23.49 -4.51 -13.17
CA PHE A 175 -22.35 -3.83 -12.55
C PHE A 175 -21.53 -4.79 -11.67
N LEU A 176 -22.20 -5.59 -10.83
CA LEU A 176 -21.55 -6.60 -10.00
C LEU A 176 -20.89 -7.69 -10.84
N TRP A 177 -21.54 -8.22 -11.88
CA TRP A 177 -20.96 -9.19 -12.80
C TRP A 177 -19.76 -8.64 -13.56
N LYS A 178 -19.81 -7.39 -14.03
CA LYS A 178 -18.64 -6.73 -14.63
C LYS A 178 -17.50 -6.61 -13.62
N LYS A 179 -17.80 -6.26 -12.37
CA LYS A 179 -16.82 -6.17 -11.28
C LYS A 179 -16.23 -7.55 -10.96
N ILE A 180 -17.07 -8.57 -10.74
CA ILE A 180 -16.67 -9.95 -10.46
C ILE A 180 -15.85 -10.52 -11.62
N LYS A 181 -16.27 -10.35 -12.88
CA LYS A 181 -15.55 -10.82 -14.07
C LYS A 181 -14.22 -10.09 -14.27
N TYR A 182 -14.16 -8.79 -13.97
CA TYR A 182 -12.91 -8.02 -13.97
C TYR A 182 -11.92 -8.53 -12.91
N PHE A 183 -12.40 -8.86 -11.71
CA PHE A 183 -11.57 -9.45 -10.66
C PHE A 183 -11.17 -10.91 -10.96
N SER A 184 -12.09 -11.72 -11.48
CA SER A 184 -11.86 -13.13 -11.87
C SER A 184 -10.86 -13.27 -13.02
N ASN A 185 -11.00 -12.50 -14.09
CA ASN A 185 -10.08 -12.55 -15.25
C ASN A 185 -8.66 -12.08 -14.90
N LYS A 186 -8.51 -11.22 -13.89
CA LYS A 186 -7.20 -10.76 -13.41
C LYS A 186 -6.51 -11.82 -12.53
N TRP A 187 -7.30 -12.67 -11.88
CA TRP A 187 -6.83 -13.75 -11.02
C TRP A 187 -6.35 -14.96 -11.83
N PHE A 188 -7.06 -15.32 -12.91
CA PHE A 188 -6.69 -16.44 -13.79
C PHE A 188 -5.46 -16.19 -14.70
N LYS A 189 -5.00 -14.95 -14.85
CA LYS A 189 -3.82 -14.60 -15.65
C LYS A 189 -2.51 -14.53 -14.86
N SER A 190 -2.52 -14.81 -13.55
CA SER A 190 -1.33 -14.80 -12.70
C SER A 190 -0.96 -16.16 -12.10
N SER A 191 -1.64 -17.22 -12.54
CA SER A 191 -1.27 -18.63 -12.31
C SER A 191 -0.73 -19.21 -13.61
#